data_AF-A0A3A8NSX3-F1
#
_entry.id   AF-A0A3A8NSX3-F1
#
_cell.length_a   1.000
_cell.length_b   1.000
_cell.length_c   1.000
_cell.angle_alpha   90.00
_cell.angle_beta   90.00
_cell.angle_gamma   90.00
#
_symmetry.space_group_name_H-M   'P 1'
#
loop_
_entity.id
_entity.type
_entity.pdbx_description
1 polymer ?
#
loop_
_entity_poly.entity_id
_entity_poly.type
_entity_poly.pdbx_seq_one_letter_code
_entity_poly.pdbx_strand_id
1 'polypeptide(L)' 'MNPVVNVARVGETEVVEKAKRRRFTAEDKRRILDEADRGTKPGEVGALLRREGLYSSHLSV' A
#
# COMPACT_ATOMS: atom_id res chain seq x y z
N MET A 1 36.90 0.78 -42.81
CA MET A 1 36.71 1.94 -41.93
C MET A 1 35.21 2.23 -41.86
N ASN A 2 34.54 1.84 -40.78
CA ASN A 2 33.19 2.31 -40.47
C ASN A 2 32.89 2.02 -38.99
N PRO A 3 32.77 3.02 -38.11
CA PRO A 3 32.29 2.78 -36.77
C PRO A 3 30.77 2.89 -36.79
N VAL A 4 30.10 1.77 -37.06
CA VAL A 4 28.72 1.60 -36.65
C VAL A 4 28.75 1.19 -35.19
N VAL A 5 28.41 2.13 -34.29
CA VAL A 5 27.28 2.01 -33.35
C VAL A 5 27.35 3.18 -32.38
N ASN A 6 26.46 4.17 -32.57
CA ASN A 6 26.10 5.05 -31.48
C ASN A 6 25.23 4.23 -30.52
N VAL A 7 25.88 3.51 -29.60
CA VAL A 7 25.23 2.92 -28.44
C VAL A 7 24.74 4.12 -27.64
N ALA A 8 23.45 4.43 -27.80
CA ALA A 8 22.73 5.32 -26.91
C ALA A 8 23.06 4.83 -25.49
N ARG A 9 23.93 5.59 -24.81
CA ARG A 9 24.26 5.36 -23.42
C ARG A 9 22.94 5.55 -22.69
N VAL A 10 22.27 4.44 -22.38
CA VAL A 10 21.21 4.41 -21.37
C VAL A 10 21.94 4.81 -20.09
N GLY A 11 21.92 6.11 -19.79
CA GLY A 11 22.54 6.64 -18.59
C GLY A 11 21.99 5.88 -17.41
N GLU A 12 22.87 5.30 -16.61
CA GLU A 12 22.50 4.66 -15.36
C GLU A 12 21.73 5.70 -14.53
N THR A 13 20.42 5.50 -14.44
CA THR A 13 19.53 6.38 -13.70
C THR A 13 19.38 5.79 -12.32
N GLU A 14 19.98 6.44 -11.33
CA GLU A 14 19.84 6.05 -9.93
C GLU A 14 18.37 6.21 -9.51
N VAL A 15 17.73 5.10 -9.12
CA VAL A 15 16.35 5.07 -8.63
C VAL A 15 16.33 4.56 -7.20
N VAL A 16 15.55 5.21 -6.35
CA VAL A 16 15.32 4.74 -4.98
C VAL A 16 14.61 3.40 -5.02
N GLU A 17 15.00 2.51 -4.13
CA GLU A 17 14.36 1.21 -3.92
C GLU A 17 12.84 1.33 -3.80
N LYS A 18 12.12 0.37 -4.38
CA LYS A 18 10.65 0.38 -4.38
C LYS A 18 10.11 0.30 -2.96
N ALA A 19 9.09 1.10 -2.67
CA ALA A 19 8.37 1.02 -1.40
C ALA A 19 7.81 -0.40 -1.17
N LYS A 20 8.11 -0.97 0.00
CA LYS A 20 7.57 -2.29 0.39
C LYS A 20 6.10 -2.16 0.71
N ARG A 21 5.27 -2.99 0.07
CA ARG A 21 3.83 -3.06 0.36
C ARG A 21 3.61 -3.68 1.75
N ARG A 22 2.74 -3.08 2.54
CA ARG A 22 2.30 -3.61 3.84
C ARG A 22 1.63 -4.98 3.65
N ARG A 23 1.98 -5.94 4.50
CA ARG A 23 1.30 -7.24 4.61
C ARG A 23 0.53 -7.26 5.93
N PHE A 24 -0.75 -7.60 5.86
CA PHE A 24 -1.57 -7.74 7.05
C PHE A 24 -1.44 -9.16 7.59
N THR A 25 -1.00 -9.27 8.83
CA THR A 25 -1.07 -10.53 9.58
C THR A 25 -2.52 -10.86 9.93
N ALA A 26 -2.79 -12.09 10.38
CA ALA A 26 -4.12 -12.45 10.88
C ALA A 26 -4.50 -11.62 12.11
N GLU A 27 -3.54 -11.33 12.99
CA GLU A 27 -3.73 -10.51 14.18
C GLU A 27 -4.08 -9.06 13.83
N ASP A 28 -3.38 -8.46 12.86
CA ASP A 28 -3.71 -7.11 12.38
C ASP A 28 -5.15 -7.03 11.88
N LYS A 29 -5.56 -8.01 11.08
CA LYS A 29 -6.94 -8.08 10.57
C LYS A 29 -7.93 -8.20 11.71
N ARG A 30 -7.63 -9.05 12.71
CA ARG A 30 -8.54 -9.24 13.85
C ARG A 30 -8.70 -7.98 14.67
N ARG A 31 -7.60 -7.29 14.98
CA ARG A 31 -7.64 -5.99 15.68
C ARG A 31 -8.52 -4.97 14.95
N ILE A 32 -8.36 -4.87 13.63
CA ILE A 32 -9.12 -3.91 12.82
C ILE A 32 -10.61 -4.25 12.80
N LEU A 33 -10.96 -5.53 12.67
CA LEU A 33 -12.36 -5.98 12.74
C LEU A 33 -12.96 -5.71 14.12
N ASP A 34 -12.26 -6.05 15.19
CA ASP A 34 -12.74 -5.84 16.56
C ASP A 34 -12.94 -4.35 16.87
N GLU A 35 -12.11 -3.45 16.32
CA GLU A 35 -12.29 -2.00 16.47
C GLU A 35 -13.45 -1.48 15.61
N ALA A 36 -13.62 -2.00 14.39
CA ALA A 36 -14.75 -1.66 13.53
C ALA A 36 -16.09 -2.06 14.18
N ASP A 37 -16.15 -3.25 14.79
CA ASP A 37 -17.32 -3.76 15.50
C ASP A 37 -17.66 -2.93 16.75
N ARG A 38 -16.66 -2.31 17.39
CA ARG A 38 -16.87 -1.40 18.53
C ARG A 38 -17.33 0.00 18.12
N GLY A 39 -17.22 0.36 16.84
CA GLY A 39 -17.65 1.65 16.33
C GLY A 39 -19.18 1.77 16.41
N THR A 40 -19.68 2.68 17.24
CA THR A 40 -21.12 2.86 17.47
C THR A 40 -21.63 4.19 16.95
N LYS A 41 -20.75 5.18 16.75
CA LYS A 41 -21.12 6.50 16.25
C LYS A 41 -20.92 6.61 14.75
N PRO A 42 -21.75 7.42 14.07
CA PRO A 42 -21.53 7.74 12.67
C PRO A 42 -20.12 8.27 12.43
N GLY A 43 -19.40 7.66 11.48
CA GLY A 43 -18.07 8.08 11.07
C GLY A 43 -16.89 7.43 11.80
N GLU A 44 -17.09 6.71 12.90
CA GLU A 44 -15.99 6.04 13.63
C GLU A 44 -15.29 4.98 12.77
N VAL A 45 -16.05 4.10 12.12
CA VAL A 45 -15.51 3.10 11.19
C VAL A 45 -14.78 3.77 10.03
N GLY A 46 -15.33 4.88 9.51
CA GLY A 46 -14.68 5.65 8.46
C GLY A 46 -13.37 6.31 8.92
N ALA A 47 -13.27 6.75 10.16
CA ALA A 47 -12.05 7.32 10.74
C ALA A 47 -10.98 6.24 10.93
N LEU A 48 -11.37 5.07 11.44
CA LEU A 48 -10.52 3.87 11.54
C LEU A 48 -9.93 3.48 10.18
N LEU A 49 -10.78 3.34 9.15
CA LEU A 49 -10.33 2.93 7.81
C LEU A 49 -9.32 3.91 7.21
N ARG A 50 -9.51 5.23 7.40
CA ARG A 50 -8.54 6.24 6.93
C ARG A 50 -7.21 6.16 7.65
N ARG A 51 -7.24 5.93 8.97
CA ARG A 51 -6.02 5.75 9.77
C ARG A 51 -5.23 4.50 9.35
N GLU A 52 -5.94 3.42 9.02
CA GLU A 52 -5.33 2.18 8.56
C GLU A 52 -4.97 2.16 7.07
N GLY A 53 -5.42 3.15 6.29
CA GLY A 53 -5.24 3.20 4.84
C GLY A 53 -6.07 2.16 4.09
N LEU A 54 -7.27 1.85 4.60
CA LEU A 54 -8.18 0.82 4.09
C LEU A 54 -9.42 1.41 3.42
N TYR A 55 -10.01 0.60 2.54
CA TYR A 55 -11.34 0.87 1.96
C TYR A 55 -12.39 -0.05 2.60
N SER A 56 -13.67 0.33 2.52
CA SER A 56 -14.77 -0.48 3.06
C SER A 56 -14.82 -1.91 2.50
N SER A 57 -14.40 -2.11 1.24
CA SER A 57 -14.27 -3.44 0.62
C SER A 57 -13.30 -4.38 1.35
N HIS A 58 -12.42 -3.86 2.20
CA HIS A 58 -11.51 -4.68 3.01
C HIS A 58 -12.21 -5.31 4.22
N LEU A 59 -13.41 -4.84 4.57
CA LEU A 59 -14.22 -5.40 5.66
C LEU A 59 -15.26 -6.43 5.17
N SER A 60 -15.59 -6.40 3.87
CA SER A 60 -16.48 -7.39 3.25
C SER A 60 -15.65 -8.58 2.77
N VAL A 61 -15.41 -9.55 3.63
CA VAL A 61 -14.95 -10.90 3.25
C VAL A 61 -16.10 -11.88 3.28
#